data_AF-A0A7K9KL94-F1
#
_entry.id   AF-A0A7K9KL94-F1
#
_cell.length_a   1.000
_cell.length_b   1.000
_cell.length_c   1.000
_cell.angle_alpha   90.00
_cell.angle_beta   90.00
_cell.angle_gamma   90.00
#
_symmetry.space_group_name_H-M   'P 1'
#
loop_
_entity.id
_entity.type
_entity.pdbx_description
1 polymer ?
#
loop_
_entity_poly.entity_id
_entity_poly.type
_entity_poly.pdbx_seq_one_letter_code
_entity_poly.pdbx_strand_id
1 'polypeptide(L)'
;GFEISKDKIQFSSPWTYLGLRIQDQTVVPQQLVIRDDPKTLRDLHQLWGSINWVRPLLGITTEDLAPLFNLLRGSEDLDSPRELTAEARQLIQKVQEALTSRQAHRFEPTLTFQLAILEWVFPHHQPTKTISMPQELTADLIKKARAHLCSLAGCEFTCIILPLATIGDLEHLLQSNESLQFALDSYPGQISIHLPGHKLFKSVFNLVPKFIQSKSPLKALTIFTDGSGASHKSVMMWKDPQTQKWESDVQVVEGSPRIAEVAAVVRTFERFQESINVVTDSAYVAGVTMRAEHALLKEVSSPNLYKLLSKLIYVISHRKQPYHIMHVRSHTDLPGPTAEGTRRADALAMPIEISNIPDIFAQAKLLQNCHCCKIAIVATCPNCQSYQLPSLESGVNPRG
;
A
#
# COMPACT_ATOMS: atom_id res chain seq x y z
N GLY A 1 -27.87 16.41 42.08
CA GLY A 1 -26.60 17.05 41.67
C GLY A 1 -25.48 16.03 41.77
N PHE A 2 -24.32 16.30 41.17
CA PHE A 2 -23.13 15.47 41.39
C PHE A 2 -22.54 15.77 42.77
N GLU A 3 -22.08 14.73 43.49
CA GLU A 3 -21.48 14.84 44.82
C GLU A 3 -20.00 14.41 44.76
N ILE A 4 -19.11 15.22 45.35
CA ILE A 4 -17.67 14.97 45.34
C ILE A 4 -17.27 14.20 46.60
N SER A 5 -16.66 13.03 46.41
CA SER A 5 -16.06 12.23 47.48
C SER A 5 -14.84 12.95 48.05
N LYS A 6 -14.93 13.47 49.29
CA LYS A 6 -13.87 14.28 49.92
C LYS A 6 -12.54 13.52 50.08
N ASP A 7 -12.61 12.21 50.25
CA ASP A 7 -11.48 11.28 50.35
C ASP A 7 -10.71 11.11 49.03
N LYS A 8 -11.33 11.41 47.88
CA LYS A 8 -10.69 11.28 46.55
C LYS A 8 -10.05 12.57 46.05
N ILE A 9 -10.09 13.64 46.84
CA ILE A 9 -9.52 14.93 46.46
C ILE A 9 -8.01 14.89 46.64
N GLN A 10 -7.26 15.29 45.60
CA GLN A 10 -5.80 15.29 45.58
C GLN A 10 -5.30 16.74 45.47
N PHE A 11 -4.75 17.27 46.58
CA PHE A 11 -4.39 18.70 46.68
C PHE A 11 -2.95 19.01 46.25
N SER A 12 -2.04 18.05 46.34
CA SER A 12 -0.62 18.26 46.07
C SER A 12 -0.03 17.10 45.26
N SER A 13 1.05 17.38 44.54
CA SER A 13 1.87 16.40 43.84
C SER A 13 2.35 15.29 44.82
N PRO A 14 2.38 14.01 44.40
CA PRO A 14 2.02 13.50 43.09
C PRO A 14 0.50 13.27 42.92
N TRP A 15 -0.06 13.66 41.78
CA TRP A 15 -1.46 13.39 41.42
C TRP A 15 -1.60 12.05 40.70
N THR A 16 -2.75 11.43 40.88
CA THR A 16 -3.18 10.21 40.20
C THR A 16 -4.39 10.52 39.33
N TYR A 17 -4.26 10.31 38.03
CA TYR A 17 -5.32 10.60 37.08
C TYR A 17 -5.23 9.65 35.88
N LEU A 18 -6.34 8.98 35.55
CA LEU A 18 -6.43 8.03 34.42
C LEU A 18 -5.29 7.00 34.36
N GLY A 19 -4.87 6.47 35.52
CA GLY A 19 -3.78 5.49 35.59
C GLY A 19 -2.37 6.08 35.49
N LEU A 20 -2.21 7.40 35.44
CA LEU A 20 -0.93 8.09 35.46
C LEU A 20 -0.60 8.62 36.85
N ARG A 21 0.70 8.69 37.17
CA ARG A 21 1.25 9.41 38.31
C ARG A 21 1.95 10.66 37.78
N ILE A 22 1.37 11.81 38.10
CA ILE A 22 1.75 13.13 37.60
C ILE A 22 2.48 13.85 38.73
N GLN A 23 3.72 14.26 38.47
CA GLN A 23 4.51 15.12 39.34
C GLN A 23 4.58 16.52 38.74
N ASP A 24 5.30 17.44 39.38
CA ASP A 24 5.37 18.84 38.95
C ASP A 24 5.98 19.01 37.55
N GLN A 25 6.94 18.14 37.20
CA GLN A 25 7.67 18.19 35.93
C GLN A 25 7.57 16.91 35.10
N THR A 26 7.21 15.78 35.73
CA THR A 26 7.29 14.45 35.12
C THR A 26 5.95 13.72 35.18
N VAL A 27 5.74 12.82 34.23
CA VAL A 27 4.56 11.96 34.16
C VAL A 27 5.03 10.53 33.90
N VAL A 28 4.59 9.60 34.75
CA VAL A 28 4.89 8.18 34.62
C VAL A 28 3.61 7.35 34.73
N PRO A 29 3.54 6.17 34.10
CA PRO A 29 2.48 5.21 34.37
C PRO A 29 2.42 4.87 35.88
N GLN A 30 1.22 4.68 36.43
CA GLN A 30 1.08 3.95 37.69
C GLN A 30 1.57 2.51 37.50
N GLN A 31 1.92 1.83 38.60
CA GLN A 31 2.48 0.47 38.61
C GLN A 31 1.71 -0.47 37.67
N LEU A 32 2.20 -0.59 36.44
CA LEU A 32 1.63 -1.45 35.41
C LEU A 32 2.42 -2.73 35.42
N VAL A 33 1.76 -3.83 35.77
CA VAL A 33 2.37 -5.16 35.67
C VAL A 33 2.10 -5.69 34.27
N ILE A 34 3.14 -5.74 33.46
CA ILE A 34 3.08 -6.39 32.14
C ILE A 34 3.15 -7.90 32.34
N ARG A 35 2.10 -8.61 31.92
CA ARG A 35 2.10 -10.07 31.87
C ARG A 35 3.09 -10.55 30.82
N ASP A 36 4.05 -11.36 31.23
CA ASP A 36 5.18 -11.81 30.40
C ASP A 36 5.01 -13.22 29.83
N ASP A 37 3.91 -13.91 30.14
CA ASP A 37 3.65 -15.28 29.69
C ASP A 37 2.19 -15.46 29.20
N PRO A 38 1.74 -14.73 28.16
CA PRO A 38 0.42 -14.92 27.57
C PRO A 38 0.29 -16.32 26.98
N LYS A 39 -0.80 -17.04 27.33
CA LYS A 39 -1.05 -18.42 26.86
C LYS A 39 -2.05 -18.49 25.73
N THR A 40 -2.94 -17.51 25.65
CA THR A 40 -4.03 -17.46 24.67
C THR A 40 -3.98 -16.18 23.83
N LEU A 41 -4.71 -16.15 22.72
CA LEU A 41 -4.90 -14.92 21.94
C LEU A 41 -5.53 -13.80 22.79
N ARG A 42 -6.44 -14.14 23.70
CA ARG A 42 -7.01 -13.20 24.69
C ARG A 42 -5.94 -12.57 25.57
N ASP A 43 -5.05 -13.37 26.13
CA ASP A 43 -3.95 -12.86 26.97
C ASP A 43 -3.02 -11.95 26.17
N LEU A 44 -2.73 -12.34 24.92
CA LEU A 44 -1.93 -11.55 24.00
C LEU A 44 -2.59 -10.20 23.68
N HIS A 45 -3.92 -10.16 23.48
CA HIS A 45 -4.66 -8.91 23.30
C HIS A 45 -4.59 -8.01 24.54
N GLN A 46 -4.70 -8.57 25.75
CA GLN A 46 -4.56 -7.80 26.99
C GLN A 46 -3.15 -7.21 27.13
N LEU A 47 -2.13 -8.03 26.90
CA LEU A 47 -0.73 -7.60 26.88
C LEU A 47 -0.52 -6.46 25.88
N TRP A 48 -1.02 -6.63 24.66
CA TRP A 48 -0.91 -5.63 23.59
C TRP A 48 -1.62 -4.33 23.95
N GLY A 49 -2.82 -4.40 24.54
CA GLY A 49 -3.54 -3.24 25.04
C GLY A 49 -2.76 -2.47 26.11
N SER A 50 -2.16 -3.18 27.07
CA SER A 50 -1.32 -2.58 28.11
C SER A 50 -0.07 -1.90 27.53
N ILE A 51 0.63 -2.56 26.61
CA ILE A 51 1.83 -2.00 25.97
C ILE A 51 1.48 -0.76 25.15
N ASN A 52 0.41 -0.79 24.36
CA ASN A 52 0.01 0.37 23.55
C ASN A 52 -0.45 1.55 24.40
N TRP A 53 -1.04 1.31 25.57
CA TRP A 53 -1.43 2.38 26.47
C TRP A 53 -0.21 3.15 27.02
N VAL A 54 0.88 2.46 27.38
CA VAL A 54 2.10 3.12 27.88
C VAL A 54 3.06 3.58 26.79
N ARG A 55 2.94 3.02 25.58
CA ARG A 55 3.85 3.28 24.46
C ARG A 55 4.17 4.75 24.20
N PRO A 56 3.21 5.70 24.23
CA PRO A 56 3.49 7.13 24.00
C PRO A 56 4.40 7.77 25.05
N LEU A 57 4.54 7.17 26.23
CA LEU A 57 5.39 7.66 27.32
C LEU A 57 6.78 7.05 27.29
N LEU A 58 6.90 5.85 26.68
CA LEU A 58 8.09 5.01 26.81
C LEU A 58 9.00 5.02 25.60
N GLY A 59 8.65 5.66 24.48
CA GLY A 59 9.51 5.69 23.28
C GLY A 59 9.75 4.30 22.69
N ILE A 60 8.73 3.44 22.73
CA ILE A 60 8.76 2.11 22.13
C ILE A 60 8.30 2.22 20.67
N THR A 61 9.15 1.78 19.75
CA THR A 61 8.90 1.95 18.31
C THR A 61 7.92 0.92 17.74
N THR A 62 7.35 1.18 16.55
CA THR A 62 6.53 0.16 15.87
C THR A 62 7.39 -1.05 15.46
N GLU A 63 8.65 -0.81 15.10
CA GLU A 63 9.61 -1.84 14.75
C GLU A 63 9.90 -2.74 15.95
N ASP A 64 10.10 -2.15 17.13
CA ASP A 64 10.26 -2.91 18.38
C ASP A 64 9.08 -3.86 18.59
N LEU A 65 7.84 -3.41 18.31
CA LEU A 65 6.62 -4.20 18.49
C LEU A 65 6.38 -5.26 17.40
N ALA A 66 7.17 -5.29 16.32
CA ALA A 66 7.01 -6.23 15.21
C ALA A 66 6.86 -7.71 15.62
N PRO A 67 7.65 -8.24 16.58
CA PRO A 67 7.50 -9.62 17.02
C PRO A 67 6.12 -9.93 17.61
N LEU A 68 5.51 -9.01 18.37
CA LEU A 68 4.18 -9.21 18.94
C LEU A 68 3.08 -9.18 17.87
N PHE A 69 3.22 -8.33 16.83
CA PHE A 69 2.24 -8.31 15.73
C PHE A 69 2.17 -9.64 14.98
N ASN A 70 3.31 -10.33 14.84
CA ASN A 70 3.34 -11.63 14.18
C ASN A 70 2.58 -12.71 14.97
N LEU A 71 2.54 -12.61 16.31
CA LEU A 71 1.79 -13.52 17.17
C LEU A 71 0.27 -13.31 17.10
N LEU A 72 -0.20 -12.16 16.60
CA LEU A 72 -1.63 -11.91 16.37
C LEU A 72 -2.16 -12.62 15.11
N ARG A 73 -1.27 -13.08 14.23
CA ARG A 73 -1.66 -13.81 13.01
C ARG A 73 -2.15 -15.23 13.37
N GLY A 74 -2.99 -15.82 12.51
CA GLY A 74 -3.51 -17.17 12.69
C GLY A 74 -5.00 -17.21 13.05
N SER A 75 -5.40 -18.17 13.88
CA SER A 75 -6.80 -18.33 14.31
C SER A 75 -7.31 -17.08 15.04
N GLU A 76 -8.52 -16.65 14.70
CA GLU A 76 -9.24 -15.54 15.35
C GLU A 76 -9.90 -15.94 16.68
N ASP A 77 -9.88 -17.23 17.02
CA ASP A 77 -10.42 -17.72 18.29
C ASP A 77 -9.59 -17.17 19.48
N LEU A 78 -10.27 -16.50 20.41
CA LEU A 78 -9.66 -15.86 21.57
C LEU A 78 -8.98 -16.85 22.50
N ASP A 79 -9.45 -18.09 22.54
CA ASP A 79 -8.90 -19.12 23.42
C ASP A 79 -7.86 -19.99 22.70
N SER A 80 -7.55 -19.67 21.44
CA SER A 80 -6.49 -20.35 20.71
C SER A 80 -5.12 -20.12 21.36
N PRO A 81 -4.28 -21.17 21.46
CA PRO A 81 -3.00 -21.07 22.14
C PRO A 81 -2.05 -20.12 21.43
N ARG A 82 -1.22 -19.42 22.22
CA ARG A 82 -0.12 -18.58 21.74
C ARG A 82 1.13 -18.88 22.55
N GLU A 83 2.24 -18.96 21.85
CA GLU A 83 3.56 -19.11 22.45
C GLU A 83 4.42 -17.91 22.06
N LEU A 84 5.08 -17.31 23.04
CA LEU A 84 6.01 -16.22 22.77
C LEU A 84 7.28 -16.75 22.10
N THR A 85 7.64 -16.13 20.97
CA THR A 85 8.97 -16.32 20.38
C THR A 85 10.05 -15.66 21.25
N ALA A 86 11.32 -15.99 20.98
CA ALA A 86 12.45 -15.38 21.69
C ALA A 86 12.49 -13.86 21.50
N GLU A 87 12.19 -13.38 20.28
CA GLU A 87 12.15 -11.96 19.94
C GLU A 87 11.03 -11.23 20.70
N ALA A 88 9.86 -11.86 20.81
CA ALA A 88 8.74 -11.30 21.57
C ALA A 88 9.05 -11.20 23.08
N ARG A 89 9.78 -12.17 23.63
CA ARG A 89 10.25 -12.13 25.04
C ARG A 89 11.24 -10.98 25.26
N GLN A 90 12.21 -10.82 24.35
CA GLN A 90 13.17 -9.70 24.42
C GLN A 90 12.49 -8.34 24.36
N LEU A 91 11.47 -8.20 23.51
CA LEU A 91 10.67 -6.99 23.46
C LEU A 91 9.95 -6.72 24.77
N ILE A 92 9.28 -7.71 25.36
CA ILE A 92 8.56 -7.55 26.63
C ILE A 92 9.53 -7.08 27.72
N GLN A 93 10.73 -7.67 27.78
CA GLN A 93 11.79 -7.23 28.69
C GLN A 93 12.19 -5.77 28.43
N LYS A 94 12.39 -5.38 27.17
CA LYS A 94 12.69 -3.99 26.80
C LYS A 94 11.59 -3.03 27.24
N VAL A 95 10.31 -3.41 27.14
CA VAL A 95 9.20 -2.58 27.63
C VAL A 95 9.20 -2.49 29.16
N GLN A 96 9.48 -3.58 29.87
CA GLN A 96 9.60 -3.58 31.34
C GLN A 96 10.76 -2.71 31.83
N GLU A 97 11.91 -2.75 31.15
CA GLU A 97 13.05 -1.86 31.42
C GLU A 97 12.71 -0.40 31.12
N ALA A 98 11.98 -0.13 30.02
CA ALA A 98 11.51 1.21 29.69
C ALA A 98 10.53 1.75 30.75
N LEU A 99 9.62 0.92 31.27
CA LEU A 99 8.67 1.30 32.32
C LEU A 99 9.36 1.77 33.61
N THR A 100 10.52 1.22 33.94
CA THR A 100 11.27 1.58 35.16
C THR A 100 12.23 2.74 34.95
N SER A 101 12.75 2.91 33.73
CA SER A 101 13.81 3.88 33.43
C SER A 101 13.36 5.14 32.71
N ARG A 102 12.17 5.16 32.09
CA ARG A 102 11.70 6.28 31.25
C ARG A 102 10.54 7.02 31.89
N GLN A 103 10.43 8.31 31.53
CA GLN A 103 9.37 9.21 31.98
C GLN A 103 9.03 10.19 30.86
N ALA A 104 7.80 10.70 30.88
CA ALA A 104 7.42 11.85 30.07
C ALA A 104 7.58 13.14 30.87
N HIS A 105 7.70 14.25 30.14
CA HIS A 105 7.77 15.58 30.72
C HIS A 105 6.49 16.36 30.43
N ARG A 106 6.16 17.30 31.31
CA ARG A 106 5.03 18.20 31.10
C ARG A 106 5.34 19.17 29.96
N PHE A 107 4.29 19.56 29.25
CA PHE A 107 4.40 20.58 28.23
C PHE A 107 4.85 21.91 28.84
N GLU A 108 5.90 22.51 28.30
CA GLU A 108 6.38 23.84 28.65
C GLU A 108 6.04 24.83 27.51
N PRO A 109 5.05 25.73 27.70
CA PRO A 109 4.56 26.61 26.63
C PRO A 109 5.58 27.58 26.04
N THR A 110 6.68 27.83 26.75
CA THR A 110 7.75 28.76 26.32
C THR A 110 8.73 28.10 25.35
N LEU A 111 8.74 26.76 25.24
CA LEU A 111 9.61 26.03 24.31
C LEU A 111 8.93 25.85 22.95
N THR A 112 9.72 25.86 21.89
CA THR A 112 9.25 25.64 20.51
C THR A 112 9.40 24.18 20.10
N PHE A 113 8.45 23.65 19.33
CA PHE A 113 8.51 22.29 18.80
C PHE A 113 9.07 22.26 17.39
N GLN A 114 10.11 21.46 17.19
CA GLN A 114 10.63 21.14 15.87
C GLN A 114 10.26 19.70 15.52
N LEU A 115 9.64 19.50 14.35
CA LEU A 115 9.46 18.17 13.79
C LEU A 115 10.70 17.80 12.99
N ALA A 116 11.65 17.14 13.65
CA ALA A 116 12.51 16.18 12.98
C ALA A 116 11.71 14.88 12.89
N ILE A 117 11.59 14.26 11.72
CA ILE A 117 10.88 12.99 11.55
C ILE A 117 11.67 11.88 12.26
N LEU A 118 11.64 11.83 13.60
CA LEU A 118 12.15 10.73 14.41
C LEU A 118 11.25 10.45 15.61
N GLU A 119 11.04 9.15 15.79
CA GLU A 119 10.84 8.42 17.04
C GLU A 119 9.44 8.35 17.65
N TRP A 120 8.50 9.24 17.36
CA TRP A 120 7.16 9.19 18.03
C TRP A 120 5.97 9.07 17.09
N VAL A 121 6.13 9.41 15.81
CA VAL A 121 5.09 9.29 14.79
C VAL A 121 5.49 8.16 13.86
N PHE A 122 4.75 7.07 13.91
CA PHE A 122 5.05 5.89 13.13
C PHE A 122 4.10 5.76 11.92
N PRO A 123 4.60 5.22 10.79
CA PRO A 123 3.69 4.74 9.76
C PRO A 123 2.83 3.61 10.36
N HIS A 124 1.69 3.34 9.70
CA HIS A 124 0.90 2.17 10.06
C HIS A 124 1.78 0.90 9.95
N HIS A 125 1.62 -0.05 10.88
CA HIS A 125 2.39 -1.30 10.87
C HIS A 125 2.27 -2.03 9.53
N GLN A 126 1.12 -1.91 8.86
CA GLN A 126 0.97 -2.28 7.47
C GLN A 126 0.65 -1.06 6.60
N PRO A 127 1.38 -0.85 5.49
CA PRO A 127 0.96 0.08 4.45
C PRO A 127 -0.47 -0.22 3.97
N THR A 128 -1.22 0.84 3.67
CA THR A 128 -2.58 0.74 3.13
C THR A 128 -2.58 0.30 1.67
N LYS A 129 -1.48 0.55 0.96
CA LYS A 129 -1.26 0.20 -0.45
C LYS A 129 -0.23 -0.92 -0.56
N THR A 130 -0.35 -1.78 -1.58
CA THR A 130 0.64 -2.85 -1.85
C THR A 130 2.02 -2.28 -2.14
N ILE A 131 2.08 -1.21 -2.92
CA ILE A 131 3.29 -0.45 -3.22
C ILE A 131 3.05 0.98 -2.73
N SER A 132 3.99 1.50 -1.95
CA SER A 132 3.96 2.85 -1.38
C SER A 132 5.25 3.58 -1.70
N MET A 133 5.15 4.83 -2.13
CA MET A 133 6.33 5.65 -2.40
C MET A 133 6.82 6.29 -1.09
N PRO A 134 8.14 6.47 -0.90
CA PRO A 134 8.70 7.12 0.30
C PRO A 134 8.01 8.46 0.61
N GLN A 135 7.82 9.30 -0.39
CA GLN A 135 7.21 10.63 -0.29
C GLN A 135 5.76 10.57 0.25
N GLU A 136 4.98 9.54 -0.11
CA GLU A 136 3.63 9.34 0.41
C GLU A 136 3.68 9.01 1.91
N LEU A 137 4.62 8.16 2.33
CA LEU A 137 4.81 7.81 3.74
C LEU A 137 5.27 9.03 4.56
N THR A 138 6.19 9.83 4.02
CA THR A 138 6.61 11.09 4.64
C THR A 138 5.43 12.04 4.80
N ALA A 139 4.60 12.19 3.77
CA ALA A 139 3.41 13.03 3.83
C ALA A 139 2.43 12.55 4.91
N ASP A 140 2.19 11.24 5.02
CA ASP A 140 1.31 10.68 6.05
C ASP A 140 1.89 10.86 7.46
N LEU A 141 3.21 10.75 7.61
CA LEU A 141 3.89 11.04 8.88
C LEU A 141 3.72 12.50 9.29
N ILE A 142 3.89 13.44 8.36
CA ILE A 142 3.70 14.87 8.62
C ILE A 142 2.26 15.14 9.06
N LYS A 143 1.26 14.65 8.31
CA LYS A 143 -0.16 14.82 8.65
C LYS A 143 -0.48 14.29 10.04
N LYS A 144 0.00 13.09 10.37
CA LYS A 144 -0.18 12.48 11.69
C LYS A 144 0.48 13.29 12.79
N ALA A 145 1.72 13.74 12.57
CA ALA A 145 2.45 14.53 13.55
C ALA A 145 1.72 15.84 13.86
N ARG A 146 1.30 16.58 12.83
CA ARG A 146 0.58 17.84 12.95
C ARG A 146 -0.74 17.66 13.71
N ALA A 147 -1.54 16.68 13.29
CA ALA A 147 -2.79 16.35 13.97
C ALA A 147 -2.58 15.95 15.44
N HIS A 148 -1.52 15.21 15.73
CA HIS A 148 -1.18 14.80 17.09
C HIS A 148 -0.77 15.98 17.97
N LEU A 149 0.12 16.86 17.49
CA LEU A 149 0.53 18.06 18.23
C LEU A 149 -0.67 18.99 18.49
N CYS A 150 -1.49 19.22 17.47
CA CYS A 150 -2.70 20.03 17.61
C CYS A 150 -3.67 19.44 18.65
N SER A 151 -3.83 18.12 18.67
CA SER A 151 -4.67 17.44 19.66
C SER A 151 -4.13 17.52 21.09
N LEU A 152 -2.80 17.56 21.27
CA LEU A 152 -2.15 17.59 22.57
C LEU A 152 -1.97 19.00 23.15
N ALA A 153 -1.59 19.96 22.31
CA ALA A 153 -1.15 21.28 22.72
C ALA A 153 -1.94 22.44 22.08
N GLY A 154 -2.88 22.15 21.17
CA GLY A 154 -3.65 23.17 20.47
C GLY A 154 -2.79 24.09 19.58
N CYS A 155 -1.60 23.64 19.21
CA CYS A 155 -0.63 24.41 18.43
C CYS A 155 -0.07 23.60 17.25
N GLU A 156 0.78 24.25 16.45
CA GLU A 156 1.40 23.69 15.25
C GLU A 156 2.93 23.73 15.39
N PHE A 157 3.64 22.90 14.62
CA PHE A 157 5.11 22.93 14.64
C PHE A 157 5.65 24.28 14.18
N THR A 158 6.76 24.73 14.78
CA THR A 158 7.45 25.94 14.31
C THR A 158 8.34 25.65 13.10
N CYS A 159 8.84 24.42 13.01
CA CYS A 159 9.67 23.96 11.90
C CYS A 159 9.41 22.48 11.56
N ILE A 160 9.26 22.16 10.27
CA ILE A 160 9.27 20.79 9.73
C ILE A 160 10.57 20.59 8.96
N ILE A 161 11.33 19.56 9.34
CA ILE A 161 12.61 19.22 8.71
C ILE A 161 12.41 18.05 7.75
N LEU A 162 12.69 18.28 6.46
CA LEU A 162 12.65 17.27 5.41
C LEU A 162 14.08 16.80 5.07
N PRO A 163 14.33 15.48 4.99
CA PRO A 163 15.66 14.94 4.67
C PRO A 163 15.94 15.06 3.17
N LEU A 164 16.23 16.28 2.71
CA LEU A 164 16.57 16.60 1.32
C LEU A 164 17.98 17.18 1.24
N ALA A 165 18.54 17.22 0.02
CA ALA A 165 19.87 17.79 -0.21
C ALA A 165 19.80 19.25 -0.68
N THR A 166 18.80 19.59 -1.51
CA THR A 166 18.71 20.92 -2.13
C THR A 166 17.27 21.48 -2.13
N ILE A 167 17.14 22.80 -2.29
CA ILE A 167 15.83 23.46 -2.40
C ILE A 167 15.13 23.06 -3.71
N GLY A 168 15.88 22.90 -4.80
CA GLY A 168 15.31 22.44 -6.07
C GLY A 168 14.69 21.04 -6.00
N ASP A 169 15.22 20.17 -5.12
CA ASP A 169 14.61 18.86 -4.84
C ASP A 169 13.26 19.00 -4.15
N LEU A 170 13.13 19.94 -3.21
CA LEU A 170 11.84 20.24 -2.56
C LEU A 170 10.83 20.79 -3.56
N GLU A 171 11.22 21.76 -4.40
CA GLU A 171 10.34 22.34 -5.41
C GLU A 171 9.83 21.29 -6.40
N HIS A 172 10.71 20.41 -6.87
CA HIS A 172 10.32 19.32 -7.78
C HIS A 172 9.39 18.32 -7.09
N LEU A 173 9.66 17.96 -5.82
CA LEU A 173 8.77 17.10 -5.04
C LEU A 173 7.39 17.73 -4.85
N LEU A 174 7.32 19.02 -4.53
CA LEU A 174 6.06 19.74 -4.40
C LEU A 174 5.30 19.74 -5.74
N GLN A 175 5.96 19.93 -6.89
CA GLN A 175 5.29 19.90 -8.19
C GLN A 175 4.80 18.49 -8.61
N SER A 176 5.47 17.44 -8.15
CA SER A 176 5.22 16.07 -8.61
C SER A 176 4.41 15.21 -7.63
N ASN A 177 4.36 15.58 -6.35
CA ASN A 177 3.77 14.76 -5.30
C ASN A 177 2.62 15.49 -4.57
N GLU A 178 1.39 15.17 -4.96
CA GLU A 178 0.18 15.73 -4.35
C GLU A 178 0.06 15.39 -2.86
N SER A 179 0.47 14.19 -2.44
CA SER A 179 0.37 13.80 -1.02
C SER A 179 1.19 14.72 -0.11
N LEU A 180 2.40 15.07 -0.56
CA LEU A 180 3.29 15.99 0.15
C LEU A 180 2.76 17.43 0.09
N GLN A 181 2.19 17.86 -1.05
CA GLN A 181 1.50 19.15 -1.14
C GLN A 181 0.39 19.24 -0.08
N PHE A 182 -0.51 18.25 -0.01
CA PHE A 182 -1.57 18.24 0.99
C PHE A 182 -1.06 18.18 2.43
N ALA A 183 0.06 17.49 2.69
CA ALA A 183 0.63 17.41 4.03
C ALA A 183 1.19 18.75 4.52
N LEU A 184 1.70 19.57 3.60
CA LEU A 184 2.33 20.87 3.86
C LEU A 184 1.40 22.04 3.56
N ASP A 185 0.23 21.79 2.98
CA ASP A 185 -0.74 22.82 2.69
C ASP A 185 -1.14 23.57 3.96
N SER A 186 -1.25 24.90 3.81
CA SER A 186 -1.62 25.82 4.89
C SER A 186 -0.77 25.69 6.17
N TYR A 187 0.44 25.13 6.08
CA TYR A 187 1.37 25.05 7.21
C TYR A 187 2.02 26.42 7.47
N PRO A 188 1.81 27.03 8.65
CA PRO A 188 2.28 28.39 8.93
C PRO A 188 3.75 28.46 9.39
N GLY A 189 4.37 27.34 9.72
CA GLY A 189 5.74 27.29 10.22
C GLY A 189 6.79 27.24 9.10
N GLN A 190 8.06 27.16 9.50
CA GLN A 190 9.18 27.06 8.57
C GLN A 190 9.35 25.63 8.04
N ILE A 191 9.72 25.49 6.78
CA ILE A 191 10.21 24.24 6.21
C ILE A 191 11.73 24.33 6.10
N SER A 192 12.44 23.35 6.68
CA SER A 192 13.88 23.20 6.56
C SER A 192 14.20 21.89 5.82
N ILE A 193 15.31 21.86 5.08
CA ILE A 193 15.62 20.76 4.14
C ILE A 193 16.99 20.13 4.40
N HIS A 194 17.41 20.00 5.65
CA HIS A 194 18.70 19.41 5.97
C HIS A 194 18.56 17.93 6.35
N LEU A 195 19.55 17.12 5.96
CA LEU A 195 19.70 15.74 6.45
C LEU A 195 20.07 15.78 7.94
N PRO A 196 19.24 15.25 8.85
CA PRO A 196 19.57 15.31 10.27
C PRO A 196 20.81 14.44 10.54
N GLY A 197 21.73 14.93 11.38
CA GLY A 197 23.03 14.28 11.62
C GLY A 197 22.98 12.91 12.31
N HIS A 198 21.79 12.43 12.69
CA HIS A 198 21.60 11.19 13.42
C HIS A 198 21.81 9.95 12.54
N LYS A 199 22.40 8.88 13.10
CA LYS A 199 22.73 7.65 12.36
C LYS A 199 21.51 7.01 11.68
N LEU A 200 20.32 7.11 12.29
CA LEU A 200 19.06 6.57 11.74
C LEU A 200 18.70 7.14 10.36
N PHE A 201 19.07 8.39 10.07
CA PHE A 201 18.76 9.04 8.79
C PHE A 201 19.79 8.82 7.71
N LYS A 202 20.97 8.30 8.05
CA LYS A 202 22.05 8.11 7.06
C LYS A 202 21.88 6.84 6.22
N SER A 203 21.03 5.89 6.63
CA SER A 203 21.05 4.55 6.02
C SER A 203 19.69 3.98 5.58
N VAL A 204 18.53 4.52 5.97
CA VAL A 204 17.27 3.76 5.84
C VAL A 204 16.19 4.43 4.98
N PHE A 205 16.15 5.78 4.90
CA PHE A 205 15.05 6.46 4.22
C PHE A 205 15.49 7.74 3.53
N ASN A 206 15.40 7.76 2.19
CA ASN A 206 15.68 8.92 1.38
C ASN A 206 14.44 9.30 0.57
N LEU A 207 14.07 10.57 0.62
CA LEU A 207 13.13 11.12 -0.36
C LEU A 207 13.79 11.07 -1.73
N VAL A 208 13.05 10.60 -2.74
CA VAL A 208 13.55 10.55 -4.12
C VAL A 208 12.98 11.74 -4.87
N PRO A 209 13.78 12.78 -5.13
CA PRO A 209 13.23 13.99 -5.70
C PRO A 209 12.87 13.82 -7.17
N LYS A 210 13.66 13.08 -7.96
CA LYS A 210 13.50 12.98 -9.41
C LYS A 210 13.26 11.54 -9.83
N PHE A 211 12.23 11.33 -10.63
CA PHE A 211 11.85 10.04 -11.18
C PHE A 211 12.40 9.88 -12.60
N ILE A 212 12.89 8.68 -12.91
CA ILE A 212 13.30 8.25 -14.26
C ILE A 212 12.07 8.01 -15.14
N GLN A 213 10.92 7.72 -14.52
CA GLN A 213 9.66 7.63 -15.23
C GLN A 213 9.26 8.97 -15.89
N SER A 214 8.97 8.91 -17.19
CA SER A 214 8.39 10.00 -17.95
C SER A 214 6.87 10.02 -17.86
N LYS A 215 6.29 11.20 -17.66
CA LYS A 215 4.82 11.42 -17.71
C LYS A 215 4.25 11.38 -19.13
N SER A 216 5.09 11.57 -20.14
CA SER A 216 4.71 11.57 -21.55
C SER A 216 5.48 10.52 -22.35
N PRO A 217 4.91 10.03 -23.49
CA PRO A 217 5.58 9.06 -24.34
C PRO A 217 6.95 9.55 -24.83
N LEU A 218 7.91 8.64 -24.83
CA LEU A 218 9.28 8.87 -25.27
C LEU A 218 9.42 8.61 -26.76
N LYS A 219 10.37 9.30 -27.42
CA LYS A 219 10.83 8.93 -28.77
C LYS A 219 11.77 7.72 -28.69
N ALA A 220 11.21 6.57 -28.34
CA ALA A 220 11.95 5.36 -28.02
C ALA A 220 11.17 4.08 -28.40
N LEU A 221 11.80 2.91 -28.23
CA LEU A 221 11.18 1.63 -28.56
C LEU A 221 9.88 1.44 -27.77
N THR A 222 8.83 0.97 -28.43
CA THR A 222 7.53 0.69 -27.79
C THR A 222 7.33 -0.82 -27.69
N ILE A 223 7.06 -1.27 -26.47
CA ILE A 223 6.97 -2.67 -26.09
C ILE A 223 5.57 -2.92 -25.55
N PHE A 224 4.88 -3.88 -26.13
CA PHE A 224 3.55 -4.32 -25.77
C PHE A 224 3.65 -5.55 -24.88
N THR A 225 2.92 -5.54 -23.77
CA THR A 225 2.94 -6.61 -22.77
C THR A 225 1.54 -7.09 -22.50
N ASP A 226 1.40 -8.40 -22.36
CA ASP A 226 0.14 -9.07 -22.02
C ASP A 226 0.42 -10.33 -21.19
N GLY A 227 -0.58 -10.81 -20.44
CA GLY A 227 -0.54 -12.03 -19.67
C GLY A 227 -1.88 -12.74 -19.63
N SER A 228 -1.89 -14.03 -19.93
CA SER A 228 -3.11 -14.84 -19.90
C SER A 228 -3.01 -15.94 -18.86
N GLY A 229 -4.00 -15.99 -17.97
CA GLY A 229 -4.11 -17.11 -17.03
C GLY A 229 -4.66 -18.38 -17.65
N ALA A 230 -5.32 -18.30 -18.82
CA ALA A 230 -5.85 -19.48 -19.51
C ALA A 230 -4.75 -20.26 -20.24
N SER A 231 -3.75 -19.56 -20.77
CA SER A 231 -2.59 -20.18 -21.42
C SER A 231 -1.35 -20.22 -20.52
N HIS A 232 -1.42 -19.61 -19.33
CA HIS A 232 -0.27 -19.34 -18.46
C HIS A 232 0.88 -18.62 -19.18
N LYS A 233 0.61 -17.89 -20.26
CA LYS A 233 1.65 -17.18 -21.02
C LYS A 233 1.78 -15.76 -20.53
N SER A 234 3.02 -15.33 -20.44
CA SER A 234 3.42 -13.95 -20.28
C SER A 234 4.12 -13.52 -21.56
N VAL A 235 3.62 -12.47 -22.20
CA VAL A 235 3.96 -12.06 -23.56
C VAL A 235 4.59 -10.68 -23.55
N MET A 236 5.66 -10.52 -24.31
CA MET A 236 6.26 -9.25 -24.64
C MET A 236 6.47 -9.18 -26.15
N MET A 237 6.10 -8.07 -26.77
CA MET A 237 6.17 -7.88 -28.21
C MET A 237 6.62 -6.47 -28.55
N TRP A 238 7.49 -6.33 -29.55
CA TRP A 238 7.97 -5.03 -30.00
C TRP A 238 8.20 -5.06 -31.50
N LYS A 239 8.28 -3.87 -32.10
CA LYS A 239 8.65 -3.71 -33.50
C LYS A 239 10.10 -3.29 -33.56
N ASP A 240 10.96 -4.14 -34.12
CA ASP A 240 12.38 -3.85 -34.24
C ASP A 240 12.60 -2.59 -35.10
N PRO A 241 13.31 -1.56 -34.60
CA PRO A 241 13.47 -0.31 -35.32
C PRO A 241 14.22 -0.44 -36.64
N GLN A 242 15.15 -1.39 -36.76
CA GLN A 242 16.03 -1.55 -37.92
C GLN A 242 15.36 -2.35 -39.03
N THR A 243 14.78 -3.49 -38.67
CA THR A 243 14.18 -4.44 -39.61
C THR A 243 12.71 -4.14 -39.88
N GLN A 244 12.06 -3.31 -39.05
CA GLN A 244 10.63 -3.04 -39.06
C GLN A 244 9.76 -4.30 -38.91
N LYS A 245 10.35 -5.42 -38.45
CA LYS A 245 9.64 -6.67 -38.18
C LYS A 245 9.17 -6.71 -36.73
N TRP A 246 8.10 -7.46 -36.52
CA TRP A 246 7.61 -7.73 -35.18
C TRP A 246 8.41 -8.86 -34.56
N GLU A 247 8.89 -8.62 -33.34
CA GLU A 247 9.58 -9.60 -32.52
C GLU A 247 8.77 -9.85 -31.25
N SER A 248 8.88 -11.06 -30.71
CA SER A 248 8.13 -11.46 -29.54
C SER A 248 8.94 -12.38 -28.63
N ASP A 249 8.63 -12.31 -27.35
CA ASP A 249 9.19 -13.12 -26.29
C ASP A 249 8.04 -13.62 -25.41
N VAL A 250 7.83 -14.93 -25.44
CA VAL A 250 6.72 -15.62 -24.77
C VAL A 250 7.32 -16.62 -23.80
N GLN A 251 6.92 -16.52 -22.54
CA GLN A 251 7.31 -17.48 -21.51
C GLN A 251 6.09 -17.95 -20.73
N VAL A 252 6.07 -19.23 -20.43
CA VAL A 252 5.05 -19.84 -19.57
C VAL A 252 5.38 -19.49 -18.12
N VAL A 253 4.39 -18.95 -17.40
CA VAL A 253 4.47 -18.49 -16.02
C VAL A 253 3.33 -19.13 -15.24
N GLU A 254 3.68 -20.00 -14.30
CA GLU A 254 2.70 -20.63 -13.43
C GLU A 254 2.01 -19.60 -12.52
N GLY A 255 0.69 -19.73 -12.41
CA GLY A 255 -0.13 -18.94 -11.50
C GLY A 255 -1.24 -18.15 -12.20
N SER A 256 -1.77 -17.15 -11.49
CA SER A 256 -2.91 -16.34 -11.95
C SER A 256 -2.55 -15.43 -13.13
N PRO A 257 -3.53 -14.96 -13.95
CA PRO A 257 -3.30 -13.99 -15.03
C PRO A 257 -2.43 -12.80 -14.58
N ARG A 258 -2.73 -12.24 -13.40
CA ARG A 258 -1.97 -11.14 -12.80
C ARG A 258 -0.47 -11.41 -12.64
N ILE A 259 -0.08 -12.64 -12.33
CA ILE A 259 1.33 -13.03 -12.19
C ILE A 259 1.99 -13.02 -13.57
N ALA A 260 1.31 -13.53 -14.61
CA ALA A 260 1.81 -13.50 -15.97
C ALA A 260 1.95 -12.08 -16.53
N GLU A 261 0.99 -11.19 -16.25
CA GLU A 261 1.04 -9.78 -16.64
C GLU A 261 2.22 -9.05 -15.99
N VAL A 262 2.40 -9.19 -14.67
CA VAL A 262 3.53 -8.58 -13.94
C VAL A 262 4.86 -9.17 -14.43
N ALA A 263 4.92 -10.49 -14.68
CA ALA A 263 6.10 -11.13 -15.20
C ALA A 263 6.51 -10.58 -16.58
N ALA A 264 5.54 -10.23 -17.43
CA ALA A 264 5.84 -9.67 -18.75
C ALA A 264 6.59 -8.35 -18.62
N VAL A 265 6.08 -7.46 -17.77
CA VAL A 265 6.69 -6.14 -17.53
C VAL A 265 8.03 -6.24 -16.81
N VAL A 266 8.18 -7.16 -15.84
CA VAL A 266 9.48 -7.41 -15.21
C VAL A 266 10.51 -7.81 -16.27
N ARG A 267 10.18 -8.76 -17.15
CA ARG A 267 11.08 -9.18 -18.23
C ARG A 267 11.41 -8.05 -19.20
N THR A 268 10.43 -7.18 -19.49
CA THR A 268 10.66 -5.98 -20.31
C THR A 268 11.78 -5.12 -19.73
N PHE A 269 11.74 -4.81 -18.43
CA PHE A 269 12.76 -3.99 -17.79
C PHE A 269 14.10 -4.71 -17.57
N GLU A 270 14.10 -6.05 -17.51
CA GLU A 270 15.34 -6.83 -17.50
C GLU A 270 16.05 -6.80 -18.85
N ARG A 271 15.28 -6.96 -19.93
CA ARG A 271 15.81 -7.09 -21.28
C ARG A 271 16.29 -5.76 -21.87
N PHE A 272 15.53 -4.68 -21.68
CA PHE A 272 15.78 -3.40 -22.35
C PHE A 272 16.26 -2.36 -21.36
N GLN A 273 17.54 -1.97 -21.47
CA GLN A 273 18.19 -1.01 -20.56
C GLN A 273 18.19 0.43 -21.12
N GLU A 274 18.01 0.59 -22.43
CA GLU A 274 17.80 1.86 -23.13
C GLU A 274 16.39 2.43 -22.90
N SER A 275 16.14 3.69 -23.25
CA SER A 275 14.82 4.32 -23.11
C SER A 275 13.71 3.53 -23.80
N ILE A 276 12.58 3.31 -23.12
CA ILE A 276 11.46 2.51 -23.66
C ILE A 276 10.09 3.10 -23.29
N ASN A 277 9.10 2.81 -24.13
CA ASN A 277 7.69 2.91 -23.79
C ASN A 277 7.15 1.49 -23.56
N VAL A 278 6.48 1.27 -22.43
CA VAL A 278 5.80 0.01 -22.12
C VAL A 278 4.30 0.23 -22.22
N VAL A 279 3.62 -0.64 -22.93
CA VAL A 279 2.17 -0.62 -23.14
C VAL A 279 1.59 -1.89 -22.56
N THR A 280 0.62 -1.75 -21.68
CA THR A 280 -0.11 -2.87 -21.07
C THR A 280 -1.59 -2.56 -21.08
N ASP A 281 -2.40 -3.60 -21.19
CA ASP A 281 -3.85 -3.52 -21.04
C ASP A 281 -4.34 -3.75 -19.59
N SER A 282 -3.43 -4.15 -18.71
CA SER A 282 -3.70 -4.32 -17.29
C SER A 282 -3.53 -2.99 -16.55
N ALA A 283 -4.66 -2.38 -16.18
CA ALA A 283 -4.68 -1.19 -15.31
C ALA A 283 -3.94 -1.43 -13.99
N TYR A 284 -3.99 -2.66 -13.49
CA TYR A 284 -3.25 -3.06 -12.30
C TYR A 284 -1.74 -2.97 -12.54
N VAL A 285 -1.23 -3.60 -13.61
CA VAL A 285 0.20 -3.59 -13.94
C VAL A 285 0.69 -2.18 -14.21
N ALA A 286 -0.05 -1.40 -15.01
CA ALA A 286 0.29 0.00 -15.23
C ALA A 286 0.40 0.77 -13.90
N GLY A 287 -0.58 0.61 -13.00
CA GLY A 287 -0.59 1.28 -11.71
C GLY A 287 0.55 0.88 -10.77
N VAL A 288 0.94 -0.40 -10.73
CA VAL A 288 2.10 -0.83 -9.91
C VAL A 288 3.42 -0.37 -10.52
N THR A 289 3.58 -0.42 -11.84
CA THR A 289 4.78 0.03 -12.55
C THR A 289 4.99 1.53 -12.40
N MET A 290 3.93 2.34 -12.51
CA MET A 290 3.96 3.79 -12.29
C MET A 290 4.45 4.20 -10.89
N ARG A 291 4.48 3.27 -9.94
CA ARG A 291 4.78 3.54 -8.53
C ARG A 291 5.94 2.72 -8.02
N ALA A 292 6.63 1.96 -8.88
CA ALA A 292 7.63 0.98 -8.48
C ALA A 292 9.00 1.60 -8.19
N GLU A 293 9.30 2.77 -8.74
CA GLU A 293 10.59 3.43 -8.59
C GLU A 293 10.85 3.82 -7.12
N HIS A 294 11.89 3.22 -6.53
CA HIS A 294 12.29 3.34 -5.12
C HIS A 294 11.19 3.07 -4.10
N ALA A 295 10.21 2.26 -4.49
CA ALA A 295 9.02 2.04 -3.68
C ALA A 295 9.22 1.01 -2.58
N LEU A 296 8.34 1.06 -1.59
CA LEU A 296 8.27 0.10 -0.51
C LEU A 296 7.12 -0.89 -0.78
N LEU A 297 7.44 -2.18 -0.68
CA LEU A 297 6.51 -3.27 -0.91
C LEU A 297 5.95 -3.77 0.42
N LYS A 298 4.62 -3.81 0.52
CA LYS A 298 3.92 -4.49 1.60
C LYS A 298 4.10 -6.01 1.46
N GLU A 299 4.17 -6.73 2.58
CA GLU A 299 3.98 -8.18 2.57
C GLU A 299 2.66 -8.55 1.85
N VAL A 300 2.75 -9.42 0.84
CA VAL A 300 1.58 -9.96 0.14
C VAL A 300 1.46 -11.46 0.39
N SER A 301 0.23 -11.97 0.45
CA SER A 301 -0.04 -13.38 0.76
C SER A 301 0.51 -14.36 -0.28
N SER A 302 0.71 -13.92 -1.53
CA SER A 302 1.27 -14.75 -2.60
C SER A 302 2.79 -14.56 -2.70
N PRO A 303 3.62 -15.58 -2.37
CA PRO A 303 5.07 -15.48 -2.44
C PRO A 303 5.58 -15.19 -3.86
N ASN A 304 4.92 -15.76 -4.88
CA ASN A 304 5.30 -15.55 -6.28
C ASN A 304 5.07 -14.11 -6.72
N LEU A 305 3.93 -13.52 -6.37
CA LEU A 305 3.65 -12.12 -6.65
C LEU A 305 4.60 -11.20 -5.86
N TYR A 306 4.88 -11.51 -4.59
CA TYR A 306 5.85 -10.75 -3.78
C TYR A 306 7.23 -10.73 -4.44
N LYS A 307 7.70 -11.88 -4.93
CA LYS A 307 8.98 -12.02 -5.61
C LYS A 307 9.02 -11.18 -6.89
N LEU A 308 7.97 -11.23 -7.71
CA LEU A 308 7.89 -10.45 -8.95
C LEU A 308 7.81 -8.94 -8.70
N LEU A 309 7.00 -8.49 -7.74
CA LEU A 309 6.89 -7.07 -7.39
C LEU A 309 8.19 -6.55 -6.78
N SER A 310 8.84 -7.33 -5.91
CA SER A 310 10.18 -7.02 -5.39
C SER A 310 11.19 -6.85 -6.52
N LYS A 311 11.15 -7.76 -7.50
CA LYS A 311 12.02 -7.72 -8.68
C LYS A 311 11.71 -6.51 -9.56
N LEU A 312 10.44 -6.19 -9.78
CA LEU A 312 10.00 -5.01 -10.53
C LEU A 312 10.54 -3.71 -9.92
N ILE A 313 10.36 -3.55 -8.60
CA ILE A 313 10.90 -2.40 -7.85
C ILE A 313 12.40 -2.34 -8.01
N TYR A 314 13.11 -3.47 -7.85
CA TYR A 314 14.56 -3.52 -8.01
C TYR A 314 15.03 -3.07 -9.39
N VAL A 315 14.49 -3.65 -10.47
CA VAL A 315 14.95 -3.34 -11.84
C VAL A 315 14.64 -1.91 -12.25
N ILE A 316 13.48 -1.37 -11.84
CA ILE A 316 13.13 0.03 -12.12
C ILE A 316 13.99 0.99 -11.31
N SER A 317 14.23 0.70 -10.03
CA SER A 317 15.02 1.57 -9.15
C SER A 317 16.51 1.63 -9.51
N HIS A 318 17.04 0.64 -10.22
CA HIS A 318 18.44 0.60 -10.68
C HIS A 318 18.60 0.99 -12.15
N ARG A 319 17.49 1.29 -12.83
CA ARG A 319 17.49 1.73 -14.21
C ARG A 319 18.18 3.08 -14.32
N LYS A 320 18.83 3.35 -15.45
CA LYS A 320 19.50 4.65 -15.72
C LYS A 320 18.82 5.48 -16.80
N GLN A 321 18.05 4.83 -17.68
CA GLN A 321 17.40 5.46 -18.83
C GLN A 321 15.91 5.64 -18.58
N PRO A 322 15.28 6.71 -19.09
CA PRO A 322 13.88 6.98 -18.86
C PRO A 322 12.99 5.87 -19.41
N TYR A 323 11.79 5.76 -18.84
CA TYR A 323 10.75 4.90 -19.39
C TYR A 323 9.39 5.58 -19.28
N HIS A 324 8.46 5.21 -20.14
CA HIS A 324 7.06 5.60 -20.02
C HIS A 324 6.22 4.34 -19.94
N ILE A 325 5.22 4.33 -19.05
CA ILE A 325 4.25 3.25 -18.94
C ILE A 325 2.88 3.79 -19.34
N MET A 326 2.21 3.09 -20.24
CA MET A 326 0.89 3.44 -20.75
C MET A 326 -0.07 2.28 -20.54
N HIS A 327 -1.24 2.62 -19.98
CA HIS A 327 -2.37 1.70 -19.94
C HIS A 327 -3.28 1.95 -21.14
N VAL A 328 -3.64 0.90 -21.87
CA VAL A 328 -4.58 0.95 -22.99
C VAL A 328 -5.71 -0.02 -22.69
N ARG A 329 -6.97 0.37 -22.89
CA ARG A 329 -8.06 -0.60 -22.69
C ARG A 329 -7.94 -1.74 -23.71
N SER A 330 -8.11 -2.97 -23.23
CA SER A 330 -8.26 -4.17 -24.05
C SER A 330 -9.37 -3.97 -25.09
N HIS A 331 -9.20 -4.53 -26.29
CA HIS A 331 -10.22 -4.54 -27.35
C HIS A 331 -10.74 -3.14 -27.75
N THR A 332 -9.85 -2.16 -27.87
CA THR A 332 -10.23 -0.86 -28.43
C THR A 332 -10.19 -0.91 -29.97
N ASP A 333 -11.28 -0.47 -30.62
CA ASP A 333 -11.38 -0.35 -32.08
C ASP A 333 -10.61 0.87 -32.65
N LEU A 334 -9.75 1.49 -31.84
CA LEU A 334 -9.02 2.68 -32.23
C LEU A 334 -7.90 2.29 -33.21
N PRO A 335 -7.82 2.89 -34.41
CA PRO A 335 -6.76 2.59 -35.35
C PRO A 335 -5.43 3.16 -34.84
N GLY A 336 -4.33 2.43 -35.07
CA GLY A 336 -2.98 2.95 -34.85
C GLY A 336 -1.96 1.88 -34.46
N PRO A 337 -0.67 2.26 -34.39
CA PRO A 337 0.42 1.35 -34.03
C PRO A 337 0.22 0.70 -32.66
N THR A 338 -0.37 1.42 -31.72
CA THR A 338 -0.65 0.94 -30.37
C THR A 338 -1.68 -0.19 -30.36
N ALA A 339 -2.81 0.00 -31.03
CA ALA A 339 -3.87 -1.01 -31.08
C ALA A 339 -3.46 -2.25 -31.89
N GLU A 340 -2.62 -2.09 -32.92
CA GLU A 340 -2.02 -3.21 -33.63
C GLU A 340 -1.07 -4.01 -32.73
N GLY A 341 -0.20 -3.34 -31.96
CA GLY A 341 0.71 -3.99 -31.03
C GLY A 341 -0.01 -4.77 -29.93
N THR A 342 -1.03 -4.18 -29.31
CA THR A 342 -1.85 -4.84 -28.29
C THR A 342 -2.55 -6.08 -28.86
N ARG A 343 -3.27 -5.97 -29.99
CA ARG A 343 -3.96 -7.13 -30.60
C ARG A 343 -3.03 -8.30 -30.89
N ARG A 344 -1.79 -8.02 -31.29
CA ARG A 344 -0.79 -9.07 -31.54
C ARG A 344 -0.29 -9.71 -30.25
N ALA A 345 -0.08 -8.93 -29.19
CA ALA A 345 0.26 -9.45 -27.87
C ALA A 345 -0.86 -10.37 -27.34
N ASP A 346 -2.11 -9.93 -27.44
CA ASP A 346 -3.30 -10.70 -27.05
C ASP A 346 -3.36 -12.05 -27.78
N ALA A 347 -3.14 -12.04 -29.09
CA ALA A 347 -3.16 -13.25 -29.92
C ALA A 347 -2.08 -14.26 -29.50
N LEU A 348 -0.89 -13.80 -29.10
CA LEU A 348 0.17 -14.68 -28.61
C LEU A 348 -0.13 -15.24 -27.22
N ALA A 349 -0.88 -14.49 -26.40
CA ALA A 349 -1.32 -14.90 -25.08
C ALA A 349 -2.49 -15.89 -25.11
N MET A 350 -3.18 -16.07 -26.24
CA MET A 350 -4.25 -17.06 -26.35
C MET A 350 -3.73 -18.52 -26.23
N PRO A 351 -4.53 -19.43 -25.65
CA PRO A 351 -4.25 -20.86 -25.67
C PRO A 351 -4.13 -21.37 -27.12
N ILE A 352 -3.26 -22.35 -27.36
CA ILE A 352 -2.99 -22.88 -28.72
C ILE A 352 -4.16 -23.76 -29.23
N GLU A 353 -5.13 -24.10 -28.37
CA GLU A 353 -6.37 -24.78 -28.78
C GLU A 353 -7.54 -23.79 -28.84
N ILE A 354 -7.80 -23.28 -30.05
CA ILE A 354 -9.08 -23.24 -30.79
C ILE A 354 -8.83 -22.31 -31.98
N SER A 355 -8.28 -22.86 -33.05
CA SER A 355 -8.58 -22.38 -34.39
C SER A 355 -9.96 -22.92 -34.77
N ASN A 356 -10.91 -22.01 -35.03
CA ASN A 356 -12.25 -22.25 -35.58
C ASN A 356 -13.38 -22.71 -34.62
N ILE A 357 -13.71 -21.91 -33.61
CA ILE A 357 -15.11 -21.84 -33.14
C ILE A 357 -15.54 -20.37 -33.29
N PRO A 358 -16.62 -20.06 -34.03
CA PRO A 358 -17.17 -18.72 -34.04
C PRO A 358 -17.43 -18.27 -32.61
N ASP A 359 -17.04 -17.04 -32.27
CA ASP A 359 -17.17 -16.49 -30.93
C ASP A 359 -18.65 -16.27 -30.57
N ILE A 360 -19.30 -17.32 -30.08
CA ILE A 360 -20.69 -17.33 -29.60
C ILE A 360 -20.85 -16.34 -28.42
N PHE A 361 -19.77 -16.04 -27.67
CA PHE A 361 -19.80 -15.12 -26.55
C PHE A 361 -19.72 -13.65 -26.98
N ALA A 362 -18.98 -13.31 -28.03
CA ALA A 362 -19.04 -11.98 -28.64
C ALA A 362 -20.42 -11.72 -29.27
N GLN A 363 -21.03 -12.73 -29.91
CA GLN A 363 -22.41 -12.63 -30.41
C GLN A 363 -23.43 -12.46 -29.27
N ALA A 364 -23.26 -13.17 -28.15
CA ALA A 364 -24.14 -13.03 -26.98
C ALA A 364 -24.04 -11.65 -26.31
N LYS A 365 -22.85 -11.02 -26.31
CA LYS A 365 -22.65 -9.66 -25.78
C LYS A 365 -23.29 -8.57 -26.64
N LEU A 366 -23.27 -8.73 -27.97
CA LEU A 366 -23.98 -7.85 -28.90
C LEU A 366 -25.51 -7.93 -28.74
N LEU A 367 -26.04 -9.07 -28.29
CA LEU A 367 -27.48 -9.30 -28.12
C LEU A 367 -28.03 -8.90 -26.74
N GLN A 368 -27.18 -8.59 -25.76
CA GLN A 368 -27.62 -8.15 -24.41
C GLN A 368 -28.30 -6.77 -24.39
N ASN A 369 -28.19 -5.98 -25.47
CA ASN A 369 -28.78 -4.65 -25.56
C ASN A 369 -30.22 -4.62 -26.15
N CYS A 370 -30.85 -5.77 -26.41
CA CYS A 370 -32.24 -5.82 -26.90
C CYS A 370 -33.18 -6.50 -25.89
N HIS A 371 -33.99 -5.72 -25.18
CA HIS A 371 -34.95 -6.22 -24.18
C HIS A 371 -36.08 -7.09 -24.75
N CYS A 372 -36.33 -7.04 -26.07
CA CYS A 372 -37.45 -7.77 -26.71
C CYS A 372 -37.15 -9.24 -27.05
N CYS A 373 -35.89 -9.69 -27.06
CA CYS A 373 -35.53 -11.02 -27.55
C CYS A 373 -35.48 -12.13 -26.50
N LYS A 374 -35.80 -11.84 -25.22
CA LYS A 374 -35.69 -12.82 -24.13
C LYS A 374 -36.75 -13.94 -24.16
N ILE A 375 -37.88 -13.75 -24.84
CA ILE A 375 -38.97 -14.74 -24.91
C ILE A 375 -38.75 -15.76 -26.04
N ALA A 376 -38.06 -15.37 -27.13
CA ALA A 376 -37.89 -16.23 -28.31
C ALA A 376 -36.81 -17.33 -28.13
N ILE A 377 -35.82 -17.11 -27.26
CA ILE A 377 -34.68 -18.03 -27.08
C ILE A 377 -35.07 -19.28 -26.26
N VAL A 378 -35.99 -19.14 -25.30
CA VAL A 378 -36.42 -20.28 -24.46
C VAL A 378 -37.26 -21.28 -25.26
N ALA A 379 -38.01 -20.80 -26.27
CA ALA A 379 -38.84 -21.65 -27.13
C ALA A 379 -38.03 -22.52 -28.12
N THR A 380 -36.79 -22.15 -28.44
CA THR A 380 -35.94 -22.80 -29.45
C THR A 380 -34.78 -23.61 -28.87
N CYS A 381 -34.60 -23.64 -27.55
CA CYS A 381 -33.58 -24.46 -26.90
C CYS A 381 -34.08 -25.89 -26.63
N PRO A 382 -33.49 -26.95 -27.25
CA PRO A 382 -33.94 -28.34 -27.06
C PRO A 382 -33.83 -28.82 -25.61
N ASN A 383 -32.86 -28.30 -24.84
CA ASN A 383 -32.68 -28.66 -23.43
C ASN A 383 -33.70 -28.00 -22.49
N CYS A 384 -34.25 -26.84 -22.85
CA CYS A 384 -35.15 -26.07 -21.98
C CYS A 384 -36.64 -26.39 -22.21
N GLN A 385 -37.00 -27.06 -23.31
CA GLN A 385 -38.38 -27.52 -23.56
C GLN A 385 -38.88 -28.60 -22.58
N SER A 386 -37.97 -29.20 -21.80
CA SER A 386 -38.28 -30.25 -20.82
C SER A 386 -38.87 -29.72 -19.50
N TYR A 387 -38.79 -28.41 -19.25
CA TYR A 387 -39.33 -27.77 -18.06
C TYR A 387 -40.52 -26.89 -18.43
N GLN A 388 -41.73 -27.46 -18.36
CA GLN A 388 -42.96 -26.66 -18.39
C GLN A 388 -43.00 -25.77 -17.14
N LEU A 389 -42.74 -24.46 -17.32
CA LEU A 389 -43.03 -23.46 -16.30
C LEU A 389 -44.56 -23.20 -16.29
N PRO A 390 -45.22 -23.18 -15.12
CA PRO A 390 -46.63 -22.82 -15.03
C PRO A 390 -46.84 -21.37 -15.48
N SER A 391 -47.93 -21.10 -16.20
CA SER A 391 -48.32 -19.76 -16.61
C SER A 391 -48.56 -18.86 -15.40
N LEU A 392 -47.71 -17.85 -15.21
CA LEU A 392 -47.92 -16.82 -14.20
C LEU A 392 -48.98 -15.84 -14.73
N GLU A 393 -50.22 -15.98 -14.27
CA GLU A 393 -51.23 -14.94 -14.39
C GLU A 393 -50.79 -13.68 -13.63
N SER A 394 -51.00 -12.52 -14.24
CA SER A 394 -50.72 -11.20 -13.66
C SER A 394 -51.48 -11.01 -12.34
N GLY A 395 -50.75 -11.08 -11.23
CA GLY A 395 -51.24 -10.78 -9.88
C GLY A 395 -50.59 -9.52 -9.32
N VAL A 396 -51.41 -8.52 -9.03
CA VAL A 396 -51.07 -7.20 -8.47
C VAL A 396 -50.55 -7.34 -7.04
N ASN A 397 -49.51 -6.57 -6.70
CA ASN A 397 -48.93 -6.40 -5.36
C ASN A 397 -49.99 -6.05 -4.30
N PRO A 398 -50.10 -6.82 -3.20
CA PRO A 398 -50.75 -6.36 -1.99
C PRO A 398 -49.78 -6.37 -0.78
N ARG A 399 -49.54 -5.15 -0.28
CA ARG A 399 -49.18 -4.75 1.10
C ARG A 399 -47.70 -4.53 1.42
N GLY A 400 -47.36 -3.25 1.60
CA GLY A 400 -46.25 -2.78 2.44
C GLY A 400 -45.48 -1.64 1.82
#